data_AF-A0A969LR57-F1
#
_entry.id   AF-A0A969LR57-F1
#
_cell.length_a   1.000
_cell.length_b   1.000
_cell.length_c   1.000
_cell.angle_alpha   90.00
_cell.angle_beta   90.00
_cell.angle_gamma   90.00
#
_symmetry.space_group_name_H-M   'P 1'
#
loop_
_entity.id
_entity.type
_entity.pdbx_description
1 polymer ?
#
loop_
_entity_poly.entity_id
_entity_poly.type
_entity_poly.pdbx_seq_one_letter_code
_entity_poly.pdbx_strand_id
1 'polypeptide(L)'
;MGKILWLASYPRSGNTWLRAFLHNLFRNAAEPHDINRLRDLTLIDGEARWYRLFDPRPATEMTKEEVAAFRPKVHGAMTAAYPDTVFVKTHNALVEDRGTPMITLSVYGWMKLTNASRQMLKNAAYR
;
A
#
# COMPACT_ATOMS: atom_id res chain seq x y z
N MET A 1 0.25 -15.15 -11.46
CA MET A 1 0.35 -14.27 -10.27
C MET A 1 0.60 -12.86 -10.76
N GLY A 2 -0.21 -11.91 -10.30
CA GLY A 2 -0.05 -10.51 -10.64
C GLY A 2 1.25 -9.93 -10.07
N LYS A 3 1.64 -8.76 -10.54
CA LYS A 3 2.73 -7.97 -9.93
C LYS A 3 2.12 -6.84 -9.11
N ILE A 4 2.79 -6.42 -8.05
CA ILE A 4 2.38 -5.23 -7.30
C ILE A 4 2.90 -3.98 -8.01
N LEU A 5 1.99 -3.04 -8.25
CA LEU A 5 2.31 -1.65 -8.55
C LEU A 5 2.15 -0.81 -7.28
N TRP A 6 3.26 -0.33 -6.74
CA TRP A 6 3.29 0.43 -5.49
C TRP A 6 2.92 1.91 -5.70
N LEU A 7 1.84 2.36 -5.04
CA LEU A 7 1.47 3.78 -4.94
C LEU A 7 2.09 4.39 -3.67
N ALA A 8 3.41 4.56 -3.70
CA ALA A 8 4.18 5.08 -2.58
C ALA A 8 4.08 6.61 -2.49
N SER A 9 3.71 7.13 -1.31
CA SER A 9 3.65 8.58 -1.08
C SER A 9 3.83 8.93 0.40
N TYR A 10 4.22 10.16 0.71
CA TYR A 10 4.22 10.65 2.10
C TYR A 10 2.79 10.69 2.67
N PRO A 11 2.61 10.53 4.00
CA PRO A 11 1.32 10.73 4.64
C PRO A 11 0.71 12.08 4.27
N ARG A 12 -0.55 12.08 3.81
CA ARG A 12 -1.29 13.27 3.36
C ARG A 12 -0.75 13.96 2.08
N SER A 13 0.01 13.27 1.22
CA SER A 13 0.54 13.86 -0.04
C SER A 13 -0.38 13.73 -1.28
N GLY A 14 -1.66 13.36 -1.12
CA GLY A 14 -2.60 13.26 -2.24
C GLY A 14 -2.81 11.87 -2.85
N ASN A 15 -2.48 10.80 -2.11
CA ASN A 15 -2.73 9.42 -2.56
C ASN A 15 -4.24 9.14 -2.83
N THR A 16 -5.15 9.81 -2.11
CA THR A 16 -6.60 9.74 -2.36
C THR A 16 -6.97 10.18 -3.78
N TRP A 17 -6.46 11.34 -4.21
CA TRP A 17 -6.74 11.90 -5.53
C TRP A 17 -6.15 11.06 -6.65
N LEU A 18 -4.90 10.58 -6.47
CA LEU A 18 -4.29 9.65 -7.41
C LEU A 18 -5.11 8.37 -7.59
N ARG A 19 -5.54 7.75 -6.48
CA ARG A 19 -6.34 6.52 -6.53
C ARG A 19 -7.68 6.77 -7.23
N ALA A 20 -8.33 7.91 -6.98
CA ALA A 20 -9.57 8.29 -7.67
C ALA A 20 -9.33 8.48 -9.17
N PHE A 21 -8.23 9.15 -9.55
CA PHE A 21 -7.85 9.33 -10.95
C PHE A 21 -7.62 7.98 -11.65
N LEU A 22 -6.79 7.10 -11.07
CA LEU A 22 -6.54 5.77 -11.63
C LEU A 22 -7.82 4.95 -11.78
N HIS A 23 -8.74 5.05 -10.83
CA HIS A 23 -10.01 4.34 -10.90
C HIS A 23 -10.88 4.79 -12.07
N ASN A 24 -11.00 6.10 -12.26
CA ASN A 24 -11.77 6.65 -13.37
C ASN A 24 -11.07 6.40 -14.72
N LEU A 25 -9.74 6.48 -14.76
CA LEU A 25 -8.94 6.21 -15.95
C LEU A 25 -9.12 4.77 -16.46
N PHE A 26 -9.06 3.77 -15.58
CA PHE A 26 -9.14 2.37 -15.99
C PHE A 26 -10.56 1.85 -16.17
N ARG A 27 -11.54 2.37 -15.42
CA ARG A 27 -12.92 1.89 -15.55
C ARG A 27 -13.68 2.52 -16.72
N ASN A 28 -13.30 3.73 -17.14
CA ASN A 28 -13.96 4.48 -18.22
C ASN A 28 -15.50 4.40 -18.15
N ALA A 29 -16.04 4.55 -16.93
CA ALA A 29 -17.47 4.43 -16.67
C ALA A 29 -18.20 5.74 -17.02
N ALA A 30 -19.50 5.66 -17.27
CA ALA A 30 -20.33 6.83 -17.54
C ALA A 30 -20.41 7.80 -16.35
N GLU A 31 -20.32 7.27 -15.12
CA GLU A 31 -20.37 8.04 -13.88
C GLU A 31 -19.03 7.99 -13.14
N PRO A 32 -18.64 9.09 -12.46
CA PRO A 32 -17.43 9.11 -11.63
C PRO A 32 -17.48 8.08 -10.50
N HIS A 33 -16.33 7.47 -10.20
CA HIS A 33 -16.23 6.56 -9.06
C HIS A 33 -16.34 7.27 -7.72
N ASP A 34 -17.06 6.67 -6.78
CA ASP A 34 -17.20 7.18 -5.41
C ASP A 34 -15.85 7.17 -4.68
N ILE A 35 -15.44 8.36 -4.20
CA ILE A 35 -14.20 8.57 -3.45
C ILE A 35 -14.14 7.79 -2.12
N ASN A 36 -15.27 7.38 -1.58
CA ASN A 36 -15.31 6.54 -0.38
C ASN A 36 -15.08 5.06 -0.69
N ARG A 37 -15.09 4.68 -1.98
CA ARG A 37 -14.93 3.31 -2.48
C ARG A 37 -13.57 3.06 -3.13
N LEU A 38 -12.53 3.79 -2.74
CA LEU A 38 -11.19 3.63 -3.33
C LEU A 38 -10.55 2.24 -3.08
N ARG A 39 -11.05 1.50 -2.08
CA ARG A 39 -10.58 0.14 -1.79
C ARG A 39 -10.99 -0.88 -2.88
N ASP A 40 -11.88 -0.51 -3.80
CA ASP A 40 -12.35 -1.38 -4.89
C ASP A 40 -11.27 -1.67 -5.95
N LEU A 41 -10.24 -0.80 -6.07
CA LEU A 41 -9.12 -0.97 -7.02
C LEU A 41 -7.77 -1.15 -6.34
N THR A 42 -7.60 -0.57 -5.14
CA THR A 42 -6.27 -0.40 -4.53
C THR A 42 -6.27 -0.94 -3.12
N LEU A 43 -5.28 -1.78 -2.83
CA LEU A 43 -5.03 -2.36 -1.52
C LEU A 43 -4.15 -1.43 -0.68
N ILE A 44 -4.03 -1.75 0.61
CA ILE A 44 -3.17 -1.04 1.56
C ILE A 44 -2.33 -2.09 2.30
N ASP A 45 -1.01 -1.92 2.27
CA ASP A 45 -0.05 -2.89 2.83
C ASP A 45 -0.11 -3.06 4.35
N GLY A 46 -0.47 -1.99 5.06
CA GLY A 46 -0.61 -1.98 6.52
C GLY A 46 -1.97 -2.47 7.07
N GLU A 47 -2.88 -2.98 6.24
CA GLU A 47 -4.17 -3.46 6.73
C GLU A 47 -4.03 -4.78 7.51
N ALA A 48 -4.50 -4.80 8.76
CA ALA A 48 -4.45 -5.95 9.66
C ALA A 48 -5.02 -7.25 9.07
N ARG A 49 -5.98 -7.17 8.15
CA ARG A 49 -6.56 -8.35 7.48
C ARG A 49 -5.52 -9.20 6.75
N TRP A 50 -4.45 -8.59 6.23
CA TRP A 50 -3.42 -9.32 5.49
C TRP A 50 -2.51 -10.12 6.41
N TYR A 51 -2.12 -9.54 7.54
CA TYR A 51 -1.32 -10.21 8.56
C TYR A 51 -2.11 -11.34 9.22
N ARG A 52 -3.42 -11.14 9.39
CA ARG A 52 -4.33 -12.16 9.92
C ARG A 52 -4.52 -13.40 9.04
N LEU A 53 -4.05 -13.37 7.79
CA LEU A 53 -4.00 -14.58 6.95
C LEU A 53 -2.95 -15.58 7.46
N PHE A 54 -1.95 -15.11 8.22
CA PHE A 54 -0.83 -15.91 8.70
C PHE A 54 -0.82 -16.12 10.21
N ASP A 55 -1.54 -15.28 10.95
CA ASP A 55 -1.70 -15.39 12.40
C ASP A 55 -3.09 -14.86 12.82
N PRO A 56 -3.98 -15.70 13.39
CA PRO A 56 -5.36 -15.31 13.69
C PRO A 56 -5.51 -14.29 14.83
N ARG A 57 -4.45 -14.03 15.61
CA ARG A 57 -4.48 -13.06 16.71
C ARG A 57 -4.84 -11.65 16.21
N PRO A 58 -5.42 -10.78 17.06
CA PRO A 58 -5.53 -9.36 16.76
C PRO A 58 -4.16 -8.78 16.39
N ALA A 59 -4.10 -7.93 15.35
CA ALA A 59 -2.85 -7.30 14.93
C ALA A 59 -2.20 -6.42 16.02
N THR A 60 -2.99 -5.99 17.02
CA THR A 60 -2.52 -5.27 18.21
C THR A 60 -1.70 -6.13 19.17
N GLU A 61 -1.80 -7.45 19.08
CA GLU A 61 -1.03 -8.42 19.88
C GLU A 61 0.24 -8.89 19.17
N MET A 62 0.42 -8.53 17.90
CA MET A 62 1.62 -8.86 17.13
C MET A 62 2.72 -7.87 17.45
N THR A 63 3.91 -8.39 17.76
CA THR A 63 5.13 -7.60 17.87
C THR A 63 5.54 -7.05 16.51
N LYS A 64 6.36 -6.00 16.51
CA LYS A 64 6.82 -5.40 15.26
C LYS A 64 7.74 -6.36 14.49
N GLU A 65 8.44 -7.24 15.19
CA GLU A 65 9.30 -8.30 14.68
C GLU A 65 8.48 -9.37 13.95
N GLU A 66 7.35 -9.81 14.53
CA GLU A 66 6.41 -10.72 13.85
C GLU A 66 5.81 -10.06 12.60
N VAL A 67 5.36 -8.80 12.71
CA VAL A 67 4.85 -8.03 11.57
C VAL A 67 5.90 -7.94 10.46
N ALA A 68 7.15 -7.65 10.81
CA ALA A 68 8.25 -7.61 9.85
C ALA A 68 8.44 -8.97 9.16
N ALA A 69 8.50 -10.06 9.93
CA ALA A 69 8.67 -11.42 9.39
C ALA A 69 7.51 -11.86 8.46
N PHE A 70 6.27 -11.41 8.72
CA PHE A 70 5.12 -11.71 7.86
C PHE A 70 5.06 -10.86 6.59
N ARG A 71 5.69 -9.68 6.57
CA ARG A 71 5.57 -8.71 5.48
C ARG A 71 5.83 -9.29 4.07
N PRO A 72 6.87 -10.11 3.82
CA PRO A 72 7.08 -10.71 2.50
C PRO A 72 5.95 -11.66 2.09
N LYS A 73 5.40 -12.43 3.05
CA LYS A 73 4.27 -13.33 2.81
C LYS A 73 2.99 -12.54 2.51
N VAL A 74 2.77 -11.44 3.24
CA VAL A 74 1.68 -10.49 2.99
C VAL A 74 1.76 -9.90 1.59
N HIS A 75 2.93 -9.41 1.17
CA HIS A 75 3.11 -8.91 -0.19
C HIS A 75 2.87 -10.02 -1.23
N GLY A 76 3.34 -11.24 -0.98
CA GLY A 76 3.03 -12.40 -1.80
C GLY A 76 1.52 -12.66 -1.93
N ALA A 77 0.79 -12.67 -0.81
CA ALA A 77 -0.66 -12.87 -0.81
C ALA A 77 -1.41 -11.76 -1.60
N MET A 78 -0.94 -10.51 -1.52
CA MET A 78 -1.54 -9.41 -2.30
C MET A 78 -1.44 -9.64 -3.81
N THR A 79 -0.37 -10.28 -4.30
CA THR A 79 -0.23 -10.59 -5.74
C THR A 79 -1.29 -11.56 -6.27
N ALA A 80 -1.98 -12.27 -5.38
CA ALA A 80 -3.04 -13.21 -5.70
C ALA A 80 -4.45 -12.60 -5.49
N ALA A 81 -4.55 -11.35 -5.02
CA ALA A 81 -5.84 -10.70 -4.77
C ALA A 81 -6.62 -10.40 -6.05
N TYR A 82 -5.91 -10.21 -7.17
CA TYR A 82 -6.48 -10.01 -8.50
C TYR A 82 -5.66 -10.79 -9.55
N PRO A 83 -6.25 -11.17 -10.69
CA PRO A 83 -5.54 -11.89 -11.76
C PRO A 83 -4.43 -11.05 -12.42
N ASP A 84 -4.62 -9.72 -12.47
CA ASP A 84 -3.73 -8.76 -13.12
C ASP A 84 -2.83 -7.99 -12.13
N THR A 85 -2.27 -6.86 -12.57
CA THR A 85 -1.50 -5.95 -11.72
C THR A 85 -2.32 -5.47 -10.52
N VAL A 86 -1.72 -5.56 -9.34
CA VAL A 86 -2.35 -5.17 -8.08
C VAL A 86 -1.80 -3.83 -7.63
N PHE A 87 -2.65 -2.80 -7.58
CA PHE A 87 -2.26 -1.51 -7.04
C PHE A 87 -2.24 -1.56 -5.51
N VAL A 88 -1.09 -1.30 -4.90
CA VAL A 88 -0.95 -1.29 -3.44
C VAL A 88 -0.44 0.07 -2.99
N LYS A 89 -1.23 0.76 -2.18
CA LYS A 89 -0.82 2.02 -1.55
C LYS A 89 0.08 1.72 -0.34
N THR A 90 1.16 2.49 -0.22
CA THR A 90 2.07 2.44 0.94
C THR A 90 2.56 3.83 1.34
N HIS A 91 2.94 3.97 2.62
CA HIS A 91 3.69 5.13 3.14
C HIS A 91 5.12 4.76 3.53
N ASN A 92 5.51 3.51 3.30
CA ASN A 92 6.81 3.02 3.73
C ASN A 92 7.93 3.59 2.86
N ALA A 93 9.05 3.91 3.49
CA ALA A 93 10.28 4.19 2.79
C ALA A 93 10.89 2.88 2.24
N LEU A 94 11.72 3.00 1.21
CA LEU A 94 12.49 1.87 0.69
C LEU A 94 13.69 1.61 1.62
N VAL A 95 13.41 1.02 2.78
CA VAL A 95 14.38 0.70 3.83
C VAL A 95 14.13 -0.71 4.37
N GLU A 96 15.08 -1.20 5.14
CA GLU A 96 14.91 -2.40 5.95
C GLU A 96 14.37 -2.05 7.34
N ASP A 97 13.48 -2.89 7.86
CA ASP A 97 12.98 -2.84 9.23
C ASP A 97 13.06 -4.24 9.84
N ARG A 98 13.81 -4.38 10.94
CA ARG A 98 14.00 -5.65 11.67
C ARG A 98 14.49 -6.80 10.77
N GLY A 99 15.51 -6.55 9.95
CA GLY A 99 16.06 -7.56 9.05
C GLY A 99 15.20 -7.85 7.81
N THR A 100 14.07 -7.14 7.62
CA THR A 100 13.13 -7.40 6.52
C THR A 100 12.85 -6.13 5.72
N PRO A 101 12.91 -6.16 4.38
CA PRO A 101 12.61 -4.98 3.57
C PRO A 101 11.15 -4.54 3.76
N MET A 102 10.92 -3.23 3.88
CA MET A 102 9.58 -2.64 3.99
C MET A 102 8.77 -2.75 2.69
N ILE A 103 9.45 -2.95 1.56
CA ILE A 103 8.86 -3.20 0.24
C ILE A 103 9.63 -4.39 -0.36
N THR A 104 8.96 -5.51 -0.65
CA THR A 104 9.64 -6.78 -0.96
C THR A 104 10.04 -6.90 -2.43
N LEU A 105 11.37 -6.78 -2.70
CA LEU A 105 12.19 -7.00 -3.97
C LEU A 105 11.58 -7.90 -5.09
N SER A 106 10.87 -8.95 -4.72
CA SER A 106 10.56 -10.06 -5.64
C SER A 106 9.23 -9.95 -6.40
N VAL A 107 8.38 -8.95 -6.14
CA VAL A 107 6.98 -8.89 -6.67
C VAL A 107 6.62 -7.67 -7.55
N TYR A 108 7.56 -7.03 -8.27
CA TYR A 108 7.40 -5.64 -8.81
C TYR A 108 6.98 -5.40 -10.26
N GLY A 109 6.24 -4.28 -10.42
CA GLY A 109 6.34 -3.25 -11.49
C GLY A 109 6.32 -1.80 -10.92
N TRP A 110 6.72 -0.75 -11.66
CA TRP A 110 6.96 0.62 -11.13
C TRP A 110 5.99 1.72 -11.63
N MET A 111 5.49 2.57 -10.70
CA MET A 111 5.06 3.96 -10.94
C MET A 111 5.27 4.79 -9.66
N LYS A 112 6.22 5.74 -9.69
CA LYS A 112 6.57 6.61 -8.55
C LYS A 112 5.96 8.00 -8.76
N LEU A 113 5.19 8.50 -7.79
CA LEU A 113 4.69 9.87 -7.78
C LEU A 113 5.25 10.60 -6.56
N THR A 114 6.16 11.54 -6.79
CA THR A 114 6.72 12.40 -5.73
C THR A 114 6.04 13.76 -5.76
N ASN A 115 5.49 14.19 -4.63
CA ASN A 115 5.22 15.60 -4.38
C ASN A 115 5.75 15.94 -2.98
N ALA A 116 7.00 16.41 -2.91
CA ALA A 116 7.63 16.84 -1.66
C ALA A 116 7.48 18.36 -1.53
N SER A 117 6.30 18.83 -1.13
CA SER A 117 6.12 20.24 -0.80
C SER A 117 6.63 20.52 0.62
N ARG A 118 7.25 21.69 0.84
CA ARG A 118 7.75 22.16 2.15
C ARG A 118 6.71 22.10 3.28
N GLN A 119 5.42 22.06 2.94
CA GLN A 119 4.31 21.93 3.89
C GLN A 119 4.32 20.58 4.63
N MET A 120 4.88 19.52 4.04
CA MET A 120 4.84 18.17 4.62
C MET A 120 5.85 17.97 5.76
N LEU A 121 7.02 18.62 5.69
CA LEU A 121 8.05 18.54 6.73
C LEU A 121 7.58 19.15 8.06
N LYS A 122 6.80 20.23 7.99
CA LYS A 122 6.22 20.89 9.18
C LYS A 122 5.27 19.98 9.97
N ASN A 123 4.64 19.03 9.30
CA ASN A 123 3.65 18.12 9.87
C ASN A 123 4.25 16.79 10.38
N ALA A 124 5.50 16.48 10.02
CA ALA A 124 6.23 15.31 10.48
C ALA A 124 6.99 15.57 11.79
N ALA A 125 7.28 16.83 12.11
CA ALA A 125 8.01 17.25 13.31
C ALA A 125 7.17 17.31 14.60
N TYR A 126 5.91 16.87 14.57
CA TYR A 126 4.97 16.91 15.71
C TYR A 126 4.64 15.53 16.28
N ARG A 127 5.53 14.54 16.14
CA ARG A 127 5.36 13.21 16.75
C ARG A 127 6.64 12.71 17.37
#